data_AF-A0A6G0I7U6-F1
#
_entry.id   AF-A0A6G0I7U6-F1
#
_cell.length_a   1.000
_cell.length_b   1.000
_cell.length_c   1.000
_cell.angle_alpha   90.00
_cell.angle_beta   90.00
_cell.angle_gamma   90.00
#
_symmetry.space_group_name_H-M   'P 1'
#
loop_
_entity.id
_entity.type
_entity.pdbx_description
1 polymer ?
#
loop_
_entity_poly.entity_id
_entity_poly.type
_entity_poly.pdbx_seq_one_letter_code
_entity_poly.pdbx_strand_id
1 'polypeptide(L)'
;MKRLHEKVNVIPLIAKADTLTTEKCLQFKKQIMREIQEHKIKIYEFPKTDDEEENRLVKKIKDKLPLAVVGSNTIIEVNSKRVRGRQYPWGVAEVENSDHCDFTILRDMLIRTHMQDLKDVTNNVHYENYRCRKLAAVTYNGVDNNRAKGQLSTKLDTVDGMSPLAQMEEERREHVTKMKKMEMEQVFEMKVKEKVQKLKDSEAELEQRHEQMKKNLEAQHKELEEKRRVFEDERANWEAQQCPEQQKLEASRTLEKNKKKGKIF
;
A
#
# COMPACT_ATOMS: atom_id res chain seq x y z
N MET A 1 -14.10 16.12 15.39
CA MET A 1 -13.16 15.10 14.90
C MET A 1 -12.94 13.93 15.86
N LYS A 2 -12.75 14.13 17.18
CA LYS A 2 -12.56 13.05 18.17
C LYS A 2 -13.61 11.91 18.19
N ARG A 3 -14.86 12.14 17.77
CA ARG A 3 -15.86 11.06 17.70
C ARG A 3 -15.89 10.32 16.36
N LEU A 4 -15.28 10.92 15.33
CA LEU A 4 -15.34 10.45 13.94
C LEU A 4 -14.09 9.68 13.53
N HIS A 5 -12.93 10.04 14.07
CA HIS A 5 -11.64 9.48 13.66
C HIS A 5 -11.49 7.95 13.83
N GLU A 6 -12.33 7.31 14.66
CA GLU A 6 -12.35 5.83 14.77
C GLU A 6 -13.25 5.17 13.71
N LYS A 7 -14.17 5.92 13.10
CA LYS A 7 -15.27 5.40 12.28
C LYS A 7 -15.09 5.65 10.79
N VAL A 8 -14.31 6.65 10.42
CA VAL A 8 -14.15 7.07 9.03
C VAL A 8 -12.73 7.58 8.78
N ASN A 9 -12.32 7.55 7.50
CA ASN A 9 -11.11 8.22 7.04
C ASN A 9 -11.27 9.73 7.16
N VAL A 10 -10.40 10.38 7.92
CA VAL A 10 -10.45 11.84 8.13
C VAL A 10 -9.30 12.50 7.38
N ILE A 11 -9.62 13.32 6.38
CA ILE A 11 -8.65 14.14 5.65
C ILE A 11 -8.88 15.61 6.06
N PRO A 12 -7.92 16.26 6.75
CA PRO A 12 -8.08 17.65 7.17
C PRO A 12 -7.88 18.61 5.99
N LEU A 13 -8.79 19.58 5.87
CA LEU A 13 -8.79 20.61 4.83
C LEU A 13 -9.07 21.99 5.43
N ILE A 14 -8.39 23.00 4.88
CA ILE A 14 -8.68 24.42 5.13
C ILE A 14 -9.56 24.90 3.99
N ALA A 15 -10.83 25.13 4.29
CA ALA A 15 -11.81 25.63 3.32
C ALA A 15 -11.60 27.14 3.07
N LYS A 16 -11.98 27.60 1.87
CA LYS A 16 -11.89 29.02 1.46
C LYS A 16 -10.49 29.59 1.72
N ALA A 17 -9.46 28.84 1.32
CA ALA A 17 -8.07 29.20 1.56
C ALA A 17 -7.68 30.55 0.94
N ASP A 18 -8.40 31.01 -0.08
CA ASP A 18 -8.27 32.32 -0.70
C ASP A 18 -8.61 33.51 0.22
N THR A 19 -9.18 33.26 1.39
CA THR A 19 -9.40 34.28 2.45
C THR A 19 -8.17 34.51 3.34
N LEU A 20 -7.15 33.66 3.21
CA LEU A 20 -5.92 33.73 4.01
C LEU A 20 -4.74 34.09 3.10
N THR A 21 -3.82 34.89 3.63
CA THR A 21 -2.52 35.09 2.98
C THR A 21 -1.69 33.80 3.09
N THR A 22 -0.72 33.63 2.20
CA THR A 22 0.18 32.46 2.18
C THR A 22 0.88 32.25 3.52
N GLU A 23 1.35 33.33 4.16
CA GLU A 23 1.98 33.31 5.48
C GLU A 23 1.03 32.85 6.59
N LYS A 24 -0.17 33.44 6.65
CA LYS A 24 -1.20 33.06 7.64
C LYS A 24 -1.66 31.62 7.43
N CYS A 25 -1.81 31.20 6.18
CA CYS A 25 -2.15 29.82 5.84
C CYS A 25 -1.09 28.86 6.36
N LEU A 26 0.21 29.16 6.19
CA LEU A 26 1.29 28.32 6.71
C LEU A 26 1.28 28.21 8.24
N GLN A 27 1.08 29.34 8.93
CA GLN A 27 0.95 29.35 10.40
C GLN A 27 -0.27 28.53 10.86
N PHE A 28 -1.40 28.69 10.18
CA PHE A 28 -2.63 27.98 10.48
C PHE A 28 -2.51 26.47 10.24
N LYS A 29 -1.85 26.04 9.15
CA LYS A 29 -1.53 24.63 8.91
C LYS A 29 -0.73 24.03 10.07
N LYS A 30 0.32 24.72 10.53
CA LYS A 30 1.14 24.28 11.67
C LYS A 30 0.33 24.19 12.97
N GLN A 31 -0.55 25.16 13.21
CA GLN A 31 -1.41 25.15 14.40
C GLN A 31 -2.38 23.97 14.37
N ILE A 32 -3.08 23.74 13.25
CA ILE A 32 -4.02 22.63 13.12
C ILE A 32 -3.32 21.28 13.33
N MET A 33 -2.14 21.08 12.73
CA MET A 33 -1.41 19.81 12.90
C MET A 33 -0.97 19.58 14.35
N ARG A 34 -0.56 20.64 15.05
CA ARG A 34 -0.22 20.56 16.48
C ARG A 34 -1.45 20.15 17.30
N GLU A 35 -2.59 20.80 17.06
CA GLU A 35 -3.83 20.48 17.77
C GLU A 35 -4.32 19.05 17.47
N ILE A 36 -4.20 18.58 16.22
CA ILE A 36 -4.53 17.20 15.84
C ILE A 36 -3.68 16.20 16.64
N GLN A 37 -2.38 16.45 16.74
CA GLN A 37 -1.44 15.60 17.49
C GLN A 37 -1.71 15.63 18.99
N GLU A 38 -1.88 16.82 19.58
CA GLU A 38 -2.17 17.02 21.00
C GLU A 38 -3.44 16.27 21.43
N HIS A 39 -4.48 16.35 20.61
CA HIS A 39 -5.76 15.70 20.86
C HIS A 39 -5.80 14.23 20.42
N LYS A 40 -4.67 13.67 19.94
CA LYS A 40 -4.50 12.30 19.44
C LYS A 40 -5.56 11.90 18.40
N ILE A 41 -5.90 12.84 17.52
CA ILE A 41 -6.90 12.61 16.47
C ILE A 41 -6.21 11.86 15.33
N LYS A 42 -6.68 10.64 15.06
CA LYS A 42 -6.22 9.84 13.91
C LYS A 42 -6.76 10.45 12.62
N ILE A 43 -5.86 10.92 11.77
CA ILE A 43 -6.18 11.28 10.39
C ILE A 43 -5.90 10.09 9.48
N TYR A 44 -6.41 10.12 8.25
CA TYR A 44 -6.10 9.11 7.26
C TYR A 44 -4.58 9.08 7.04
N GLU A 45 -4.00 7.89 7.19
CA GLU A 45 -2.61 7.63 6.92
C GLU A 45 -2.50 6.82 5.64
N PHE A 46 -1.72 7.33 4.70
CA PHE A 46 -1.43 6.65 3.46
C PHE A 46 -0.68 5.32 3.74
N PRO A 47 -1.10 4.21 3.12
CA PRO A 47 -0.40 2.94 3.22
C PRO A 47 1.03 3.10 2.68
N LYS A 48 1.98 2.41 3.30
CA LYS A 48 3.32 2.27 2.73
C LYS A 48 3.27 1.20 1.66
N THR A 49 3.76 1.50 0.47
CA THR A 49 3.90 0.53 -0.62
C THR A 49 5.39 0.25 -0.86
N ASP A 50 5.72 -0.83 -1.56
CA ASP A 50 7.12 -1.15 -1.91
C ASP A 50 7.63 -0.27 -3.07
N ASP A 51 6.76 0.55 -3.66
CA ASP A 51 7.10 1.49 -4.72
C ASP A 51 7.64 2.81 -4.13
N GLU A 52 8.94 3.05 -4.33
CA GLU A 52 9.64 4.27 -3.91
C GLU A 52 9.04 5.56 -4.52
N GLU A 53 8.53 5.51 -5.76
CA GLU A 53 7.95 6.68 -6.43
C GLU A 53 6.59 7.03 -5.84
N GLU A 54 5.77 6.04 -5.52
CA GLU A 54 4.48 6.23 -4.84
C GLU A 54 4.69 6.79 -3.43
N ASN A 55 5.65 6.25 -2.67
CA ASN A 55 6.01 6.75 -1.35
C ASN A 55 6.48 8.22 -1.39
N ARG A 56 7.23 8.62 -2.42
CA ARG A 56 7.62 10.03 -2.62
C ARG A 56 6.43 10.93 -2.87
N LEU A 57 5.45 10.47 -3.66
CA LEU A 57 4.21 11.22 -3.90
C LEU A 57 3.40 11.38 -2.62
N VAL A 58 3.21 10.28 -1.88
CA VAL A 58 2.54 10.25 -0.58
C VAL A 58 3.18 11.23 0.39
N LYS A 59 4.52 11.25 0.48
CA LYS A 59 5.25 12.18 1.35
C LYS A 59 4.95 13.65 0.99
N LYS A 60 4.95 14.00 -0.30
CA LYS A 60 4.59 15.35 -0.76
C LYS A 60 3.16 15.75 -0.37
N ILE A 61 2.21 14.83 -0.42
CA ILE A 61 0.83 15.08 0.01
C ILE A 61 0.80 15.28 1.53
N LYS A 62 1.48 14.41 2.28
CA LYS A 62 1.54 14.45 3.74
C LYS A 62 2.14 15.76 4.27
N ASP A 63 3.20 16.26 3.62
CA ASP A 63 3.86 17.52 3.96
C ASP A 63 2.96 18.75 3.73
N LYS A 64 1.96 18.63 2.84
CA LYS A 64 1.00 19.70 2.52
C LYS A 64 -0.25 19.69 3.39
N LEU A 65 -0.46 18.66 4.22
CA LEU A 65 -1.61 18.58 5.12
C LEU A 65 -1.54 19.65 6.22
N PRO A 66 -2.66 20.27 6.59
CA PRO A 66 -3.98 20.19 5.97
C PRO A 66 -4.04 20.85 4.58
N LEU A 67 -4.77 20.26 3.62
CA LEU A 67 -4.85 20.79 2.26
C LEU A 67 -5.64 22.11 2.25
N ALA A 68 -5.04 23.16 1.69
CA ALA A 68 -5.67 24.47 1.60
C ALA A 68 -6.41 24.58 0.26
N VAL A 69 -7.74 24.54 0.29
CA VAL A 69 -8.56 24.39 -0.92
C VAL A 69 -9.48 25.57 -1.15
N VAL A 70 -9.67 25.88 -2.43
CA VAL A 70 -10.62 26.87 -2.94
C VAL A 70 -11.61 26.12 -3.82
N GLY A 71 -12.90 26.32 -3.59
CA GLY A 71 -13.97 25.75 -4.41
C GLY A 71 -14.65 26.82 -5.24
N SER A 72 -14.95 26.52 -6.51
CA SER A 72 -15.79 27.36 -7.35
C SER A 72 -16.61 26.52 -8.32
N ASN A 73 -17.87 26.91 -8.51
CA ASN A 73 -18.76 26.35 -9.54
C ASN A 73 -18.77 27.22 -10.80
N THR A 74 -18.14 28.40 -10.76
CA THR A 74 -18.14 29.37 -11.85
C THR A 74 -16.96 29.11 -12.80
N ILE A 75 -17.25 29.13 -14.10
CA ILE A 75 -16.23 29.05 -15.16
C ILE A 75 -15.99 30.47 -15.67
N ILE A 76 -14.73 30.87 -15.68
CA ILE A 76 -14.26 32.19 -16.12
C ILE A 76 -13.16 32.01 -17.17
N GLU A 77 -13.02 33.00 -18.03
CA GLU A 77 -11.99 32.99 -19.07
C GLU A 77 -10.77 33.78 -18.60
N VAL A 78 -9.63 33.10 -18.50
CA VAL A 78 -8.34 33.67 -18.11
C VAL A 78 -7.31 33.24 -19.15
N ASN A 79 -6.61 34.18 -19.77
CA ASN A 79 -5.61 33.90 -20.81
C ASN A 79 -6.14 33.01 -21.95
N SER A 80 -7.36 33.29 -22.43
CA SER A 80 -8.07 32.52 -23.47
C SER A 80 -8.34 31.04 -23.10
N LYS A 81 -8.26 30.69 -21.82
CA LYS A 81 -8.61 29.37 -21.29
C LYS A 81 -9.79 29.50 -20.33
N ARG A 82 -10.75 28.58 -20.48
CA ARG A 82 -11.89 28.46 -19.57
C ARG A 82 -11.46 27.67 -18.35
N VAL A 83 -11.34 28.35 -17.21
CA VAL A 83 -10.91 27.77 -15.93
C VAL A 83 -11.98 27.95 -14.87
N ARG A 84 -12.05 27.03 -13.90
CA ARG A 84 -12.91 27.22 -12.72
C ARG A 84 -12.21 28.12 -11.73
N GLY A 85 -12.87 29.17 -11.27
CA GLY A 85 -12.24 30.15 -10.39
C GLY A 85 -13.22 31.09 -9.71
N ARG A 86 -12.72 31.83 -8.71
CA ARG A 86 -13.46 32.90 -8.03
C ARG A 86 -12.91 34.24 -8.51
N GLN A 87 -13.80 35.10 -8.98
CA GLN A 87 -13.42 36.44 -9.46
C GLN A 87 -13.61 37.46 -8.33
N TYR A 88 -12.58 38.28 -8.13
CA TYR A 88 -12.55 39.40 -7.20
C TYR A 88 -12.16 40.68 -7.94
N PRO A 89 -12.43 41.88 -7.36
CA PRO A 89 -12.00 43.15 -7.97
C PRO A 89 -10.49 43.25 -8.18
N TRP A 90 -9.69 42.56 -7.35
CA TRP A 90 -8.22 42.57 -7.38
C TRP A 90 -7.60 41.40 -8.16
N GLY A 91 -8.40 40.49 -8.71
CA GLY A 91 -7.87 39.36 -9.46
C GLY A 91 -8.75 38.11 -9.42
N VAL A 92 -8.19 37.01 -9.90
CA VAL A 92 -8.89 35.74 -10.08
C VAL A 92 -8.18 34.64 -9.32
N ALA A 93 -8.90 33.96 -8.43
CA ALA A 93 -8.44 32.75 -7.77
C ALA A 93 -8.84 31.52 -8.60
N GLU A 94 -7.92 31.05 -9.43
CA GLU A 94 -8.06 29.80 -10.19
C GLU A 94 -8.01 28.56 -9.27
N VAL A 95 -9.00 27.68 -9.39
CA VAL A 95 -9.14 26.47 -8.53
C VAL A 95 -8.17 25.36 -8.95
N GLU A 96 -7.88 25.22 -10.25
CA GLU A 96 -6.99 24.15 -10.74
C GLU A 96 -5.51 24.57 -10.79
N ASN A 97 -5.20 25.80 -10.34
CA ASN A 97 -3.83 26.30 -10.27
C ASN A 97 -3.18 25.92 -8.92
N SER A 98 -2.09 25.16 -8.99
CA SER A 98 -1.31 24.67 -7.84
C SER A 98 -0.66 25.78 -7.02
N ASP A 99 -0.44 26.96 -7.60
CA ASP A 99 0.13 28.12 -6.91
C ASP A 99 -0.93 28.86 -6.08
N HIS A 100 -2.21 28.70 -6.42
CA HIS A 100 -3.33 29.33 -5.71
C HIS A 100 -3.90 28.44 -4.61
N CYS A 101 -4.02 27.13 -4.85
CA CYS A 101 -4.54 26.20 -3.85
C CYS A 101 -4.14 24.74 -4.09
N ASP A 102 -4.28 23.92 -3.05
CA ASP A 102 -3.97 22.48 -3.06
C ASP A 102 -5.15 21.63 -3.60
N PHE A 103 -6.08 22.21 -4.37
CA PHE A 103 -7.27 21.49 -4.85
C PHE A 103 -6.92 20.34 -5.81
N THR A 104 -5.94 20.53 -6.70
CA THR A 104 -5.45 19.49 -7.62
C THR A 104 -4.98 18.26 -6.86
N ILE A 105 -4.27 18.47 -5.75
CA ILE A 105 -3.77 17.43 -4.87
C ILE A 105 -4.93 16.67 -4.19
N LEU A 106 -5.91 17.41 -3.65
CA LEU A 106 -7.10 16.80 -3.04
C LEU A 106 -7.87 15.94 -4.05
N ARG A 107 -8.11 16.48 -5.25
CA ARG A 107 -8.80 15.77 -6.33
C ARG A 107 -8.05 14.50 -6.70
N ASP A 108 -6.77 14.62 -7.05
CA ASP A 108 -6.01 13.48 -7.55
C ASP A 108 -5.86 12.39 -6.48
N MET A 109 -5.70 12.77 -5.20
CA MET A 109 -5.76 11.85 -4.07
C MET A 109 -7.10 11.09 -4.00
N LEU A 110 -8.23 11.79 -4.01
CA LEU A 110 -9.54 11.20 -3.77
C LEU A 110 -10.04 10.33 -4.93
N ILE A 111 -9.80 10.75 -6.18
CA ILE A 111 -10.43 10.12 -7.35
C ILE A 111 -9.46 9.39 -8.28
N ARG A 112 -8.15 9.62 -8.17
CA ARG A 112 -7.18 9.09 -9.15
C ARG A 112 -6.23 8.08 -8.54
N THR A 113 -5.66 8.37 -7.36
CA THR A 113 -4.59 7.55 -6.77
C THR A 113 -5.05 6.71 -5.58
N HIS A 114 -5.73 7.29 -4.58
CA HIS A 114 -5.95 6.61 -3.29
C HIS A 114 -7.41 6.20 -3.04
N MET A 115 -8.27 6.23 -4.06
CA MET A 115 -9.68 5.88 -3.92
C MET A 115 -9.88 4.45 -3.42
N GLN A 116 -9.10 3.50 -3.97
CA GLN A 116 -9.23 2.10 -3.64
C GLN A 116 -8.76 1.83 -2.20
N ASP A 117 -7.61 2.38 -1.80
CA ASP A 117 -7.13 2.27 -0.42
C ASP A 117 -8.10 2.89 0.60
N LEU A 118 -8.68 4.06 0.30
CA LEU A 118 -9.71 4.66 1.16
C LEU A 118 -10.90 3.70 1.38
N LYS A 119 -11.30 2.96 0.35
CA LYS A 119 -12.36 1.94 0.47
C LYS A 119 -11.87 0.75 1.29
N ASP A 120 -10.66 0.28 1.07
CA ASP A 120 -10.09 -0.88 1.76
C ASP A 120 -9.91 -0.61 3.25
N VAL A 121 -9.39 0.56 3.64
CA VAL A 121 -9.32 0.99 5.04
C VAL A 121 -10.72 1.12 5.64
N THR A 122 -11.69 1.65 4.89
CA THR A 122 -13.08 1.73 5.35
C THR A 122 -13.66 0.35 5.64
N ASN A 123 -13.42 -0.62 4.77
CA ASN A 123 -13.95 -1.97 4.94
C ASN A 123 -13.21 -2.75 6.04
N ASN A 124 -11.89 -2.82 5.93
CA ASN A 124 -11.06 -3.73 6.73
C ASN A 124 -10.77 -3.19 8.13
N VAL A 125 -10.82 -1.87 8.32
CA VAL A 125 -10.56 -1.24 9.61
C VAL A 125 -11.84 -0.67 10.20
N HIS A 126 -12.47 0.31 9.55
CA HIS A 126 -13.58 1.03 10.16
C HIS A 126 -14.84 0.16 10.30
N TYR A 127 -15.21 -0.55 9.24
CA TYR A 127 -16.38 -1.42 9.24
C TYR A 127 -16.16 -2.67 10.09
N GLU A 128 -15.01 -3.36 10.00
CA GLU A 128 -14.75 -4.51 10.88
C GLU A 128 -14.70 -4.12 12.36
N ASN A 129 -14.13 -2.96 12.72
CA ASN A 129 -14.19 -2.45 14.09
C ASN A 129 -15.64 -2.25 14.56
N TYR A 130 -16.50 -1.69 13.70
CA TYR A 130 -17.92 -1.56 13.99
C TYR A 130 -18.61 -2.91 14.12
N ARG A 131 -18.33 -3.84 13.20
CA ARG A 131 -18.88 -5.20 13.14
C ARG A 131 -18.54 -5.98 14.41
N CYS A 132 -17.27 -5.98 14.82
CA CYS A 132 -16.81 -6.59 16.07
C CYS A 132 -17.51 -6.00 17.29
N ARG A 133 -17.61 -4.66 17.40
CA ARG A 133 -18.31 -4.00 18.53
C ARG A 133 -19.79 -4.36 18.57
N LYS A 134 -20.46 -4.46 17.42
CA LYS A 134 -21.88 -4.84 17.35
C LYS A 134 -22.13 -6.30 17.67
N LEU A 135 -21.32 -7.22 17.13
CA LEU A 135 -21.45 -8.65 17.41
C LEU A 135 -21.17 -8.95 18.88
N ALA A 136 -20.15 -8.32 19.48
CA ALA A 136 -19.87 -8.45 20.91
C ALA A 136 -21.07 -7.99 21.77
N ALA A 137 -21.70 -6.85 21.44
CA ALA A 137 -22.86 -6.38 22.18
C ALA A 137 -24.05 -7.36 22.11
N VAL A 138 -24.24 -8.06 21.00
CA VAL A 138 -25.30 -9.06 20.86
C VAL A 138 -25.00 -10.33 21.66
N THR A 139 -23.74 -10.80 21.68
CA THR A 139 -23.37 -12.00 22.45
C THR A 139 -23.42 -11.78 23.96
N TYR A 140 -23.07 -10.58 24.45
CA TYR A 140 -23.16 -10.26 25.88
C TYR A 140 -24.62 -10.00 26.33
N ASN A 141 -25.44 -9.33 25.51
CA ASN A 141 -26.84 -9.07 25.86
C ASN A 141 -27.78 -10.28 25.64
N GLY A 142 -27.30 -11.36 25.00
CA GLY A 142 -28.07 -12.58 24.76
C GLY A 142 -28.15 -13.53 25.96
N VAL A 143 -27.38 -13.30 27.03
CA VAL A 143 -27.32 -14.21 28.19
C VAL A 143 -28.24 -13.76 29.33
N ASP A 144 -28.61 -12.48 29.41
CA ASP A 144 -29.40 -11.94 30.53
C ASP A 144 -30.90 -11.76 30.24
N ASN A 145 -31.37 -11.92 28.99
CA ASN A 145 -32.75 -11.61 28.61
C ASN A 145 -33.79 -12.74 28.79
N ASN A 146 -33.41 -13.88 29.37
CA ASN A 146 -34.34 -15.01 29.62
C ASN A 146 -34.81 -15.17 31.08
N ARG A 147 -34.64 -14.16 31.96
CA ARG A 147 -35.13 -14.22 33.35
C ARG A 147 -36.13 -13.14 33.77
N ALA A 148 -36.68 -12.36 32.84
CA ALA A 148 -37.59 -11.26 33.20
C ALA A 148 -38.84 -11.19 32.31
N LYS A 149 -39.71 -12.21 32.37
CA LYS A 149 -41.16 -12.08 32.10
C LYS A 149 -41.89 -13.35 32.53
N GLY A 150 -42.52 -13.29 33.70
CA GLY A 150 -43.32 -14.38 34.23
C GLY A 150 -43.80 -14.11 35.66
N GLN A 151 -44.58 -13.04 35.84
CA GLN A 151 -45.35 -12.84 37.06
C GLN A 151 -46.73 -13.46 36.83
N LEU A 152 -47.11 -14.52 37.56
CA LEU A 152 -48.13 -14.47 38.63
C LEU A 152 -48.50 -15.87 39.17
N SER A 153 -48.65 -15.92 40.50
CA SER A 153 -49.34 -16.92 41.35
C SER A 153 -48.65 -18.27 41.58
N THR A 154 -48.14 -18.49 42.79
CA THR A 154 -48.88 -19.08 43.92
C THR A 154 -47.94 -19.18 45.13
N LYS A 155 -48.49 -18.88 46.30
CA LYS A 155 -47.85 -18.99 47.62
C LYS A 155 -47.35 -20.43 47.87
N LEU A 156 -46.11 -20.60 48.36
CA LEU A 156 -45.82 -21.49 49.49
C LEU A 156 -44.38 -21.26 50.00
N ASP A 157 -44.25 -20.96 51.28
CA ASP A 157 -43.01 -21.08 52.05
C ASP A 157 -42.58 -22.56 52.13
N THR A 158 -41.32 -22.87 51.83
CA THR A 158 -40.48 -23.80 52.61
C THR A 158 -39.06 -23.94 52.02
N VAL A 159 -38.11 -23.76 52.94
CA VAL A 159 -36.71 -24.21 53.05
C VAL A 159 -36.30 -25.42 52.17
N ASP A 160 -35.05 -25.35 51.69
CA ASP A 160 -34.17 -26.41 51.16
C ASP A 160 -34.56 -27.16 49.88
N GLY A 161 -33.61 -27.21 48.94
CA GLY A 161 -33.60 -28.18 47.84
C GLY A 161 -33.43 -27.55 46.47
N MET A 162 -32.19 -27.50 45.98
CA MET A 162 -31.88 -27.32 44.56
C MET A 162 -32.68 -28.35 43.75
N SER A 163 -33.50 -27.90 42.79
CA SER A 163 -34.34 -28.81 41.99
C SER A 163 -33.46 -29.75 41.14
N PRO A 164 -33.61 -31.09 41.23
CA PRO A 164 -32.81 -32.07 40.49
C PRO A 164 -32.82 -31.92 38.97
N LEU A 165 -33.83 -31.24 38.42
CA LEU A 165 -33.95 -30.99 36.97
C LEU A 165 -32.97 -29.91 36.48
N ALA A 166 -32.61 -28.95 37.34
CA ALA A 166 -31.69 -27.86 37.01
C ALA A 166 -30.23 -28.35 36.92
N GLN A 167 -29.82 -29.29 37.78
CA GLN A 167 -28.51 -29.93 37.71
C GLN A 167 -28.33 -30.75 36.42
N MET A 168 -29.35 -31.52 36.01
CA MET A 168 -29.27 -32.34 34.79
C MET A 168 -29.26 -31.50 33.51
N GLU A 169 -29.90 -30.32 33.51
CA GLU A 169 -29.86 -29.39 32.38
C GLU A 169 -28.52 -28.64 32.29
N GLU A 170 -27.92 -28.31 33.43
CA GLU A 170 -26.60 -27.69 33.53
C GLU A 170 -25.49 -28.66 33.09
N GLU A 171 -25.51 -29.92 33.57
CA GLU A 171 -24.60 -30.98 33.10
C GLU A 171 -24.72 -31.25 31.60
N ARG A 172 -25.95 -31.24 31.05
CA ARG A 172 -26.18 -31.38 29.61
C ARG A 172 -25.58 -30.21 28.83
N ARG A 173 -25.70 -28.98 29.35
CA ARG A 173 -25.12 -27.77 28.73
C ARG A 173 -23.60 -27.79 28.75
N GLU A 174 -23.01 -28.17 29.87
CA GLU A 174 -21.56 -28.31 30.01
C GLU A 174 -21.04 -29.39 29.07
N HIS A 175 -21.73 -30.53 28.99
CA HIS A 175 -21.37 -31.62 28.08
C HIS A 175 -21.43 -31.20 26.61
N VAL A 176 -22.50 -30.50 26.19
CA VAL A 176 -22.62 -29.97 24.82
C VAL A 176 -21.54 -28.94 24.51
N THR A 177 -21.19 -28.08 25.48
CA THR A 177 -20.12 -27.08 25.32
C THR A 177 -18.75 -27.74 25.21
N LYS A 178 -18.50 -28.79 26.00
CA LYS A 178 -17.26 -29.57 25.98
C LYS A 178 -17.13 -30.38 24.69
N MET A 179 -18.22 -30.98 24.21
CA MET A 179 -18.29 -31.66 22.91
C MET A 179 -17.96 -30.69 21.77
N LYS A 180 -18.59 -29.50 21.73
CA LYS A 180 -18.29 -28.47 20.72
C LYS A 180 -16.84 -27.97 20.79
N LYS A 181 -16.27 -27.86 22.00
CA LYS A 181 -14.87 -27.47 22.18
C LYS A 181 -13.92 -28.54 21.63
N MET A 182 -14.16 -29.81 21.94
CA MET A 182 -13.39 -30.93 21.41
C MET A 182 -13.53 -31.05 19.88
N GLU A 183 -14.73 -30.88 19.33
CA GLU A 183 -14.95 -30.84 17.88
C GLU A 183 -14.19 -29.69 17.21
N MET A 184 -14.24 -28.49 17.79
CA MET A 184 -13.54 -27.32 17.25
C MET A 184 -12.02 -27.49 17.32
N GLU A 185 -11.51 -28.12 18.38
CA GLU A 185 -10.09 -28.41 18.57
C GLU A 185 -9.58 -29.47 17.58
N GLN A 186 -10.35 -30.53 17.31
CA GLN A 186 -10.03 -31.50 16.26
C GLN A 186 -10.05 -30.87 14.86
N VAL A 187 -11.04 -30.01 14.57
CA VAL A 187 -11.10 -29.29 13.29
C VAL A 187 -9.91 -28.33 13.15
N PHE A 188 -9.48 -27.70 14.24
CA PHE A 188 -8.30 -26.84 14.26
C PHE A 188 -7.02 -27.63 13.99
N GLU A 189 -6.80 -28.75 14.69
CA GLU A 189 -5.65 -29.62 14.43
C GLU A 189 -5.62 -30.14 12.99
N MET A 190 -6.77 -30.55 12.46
CA MET A 190 -6.86 -31.02 11.08
C MET A 190 -6.52 -29.92 10.08
N LYS A 191 -7.02 -28.69 10.29
CA LYS A 191 -6.66 -27.53 9.45
C LYS A 191 -5.20 -27.12 9.57
N VAL A 192 -4.62 -27.20 10.77
CA VAL A 192 -3.19 -26.92 11.00
C VAL A 192 -2.34 -27.94 10.25
N LYS A 193 -2.65 -29.23 10.37
CA LYS A 193 -1.97 -30.29 9.61
C LYS A 193 -2.07 -30.09 8.10
N GLU A 194 -3.26 -29.75 7.60
CA GLU A 194 -3.48 -29.48 6.17
C GLU A 194 -2.67 -28.26 5.70
N LYS A 195 -2.62 -27.17 6.49
CA LYS A 195 -1.85 -25.97 6.17
C LYS A 195 -0.35 -26.21 6.21
N VAL A 196 0.15 -26.95 7.21
CA VAL A 196 1.56 -27.33 7.31
C VAL A 196 1.96 -28.21 6.13
N GLN A 197 1.11 -29.17 5.74
CA GLN A 197 1.38 -30.00 4.57
C GLN A 197 1.43 -29.16 3.28
N LYS A 198 0.46 -28.26 3.07
CA LYS A 198 0.45 -27.34 1.92
C LYS A 198 1.69 -26.44 1.86
N LEU A 199 2.15 -25.94 3.01
CA LEU A 199 3.37 -25.14 3.07
C LEU A 199 4.59 -25.97 2.67
N LYS A 200 4.70 -27.20 3.19
CA LYS A 200 5.79 -28.11 2.85
C LYS A 200 5.82 -28.47 1.35
N ASP A 201 4.66 -28.73 0.75
CA ASP A 201 4.54 -29.01 -0.68
C ASP A 201 4.92 -27.77 -1.51
N SER A 202 4.51 -26.57 -1.08
CA SER A 202 4.86 -25.31 -1.76
C SER A 202 6.36 -24.96 -1.65
N GLU A 203 6.98 -25.25 -0.50
CA GLU A 203 8.42 -25.07 -0.28
C GLU A 203 9.22 -26.01 -1.19
N ALA A 204 8.81 -27.28 -1.29
CA ALA A 204 9.44 -28.25 -2.18
C ALA A 204 9.32 -27.85 -3.66
N GLU A 205 8.17 -27.32 -4.10
CA GLU A 205 8.00 -26.82 -5.47
C GLU A 205 8.90 -25.61 -5.75
N LEU A 206 8.99 -24.68 -4.78
CA LEU A 206 9.85 -23.50 -4.91
C LEU A 206 11.33 -23.88 -5.01
N GLU A 207 11.76 -24.85 -4.20
CA GLU A 207 13.14 -25.37 -4.22
C GLU A 207 13.45 -26.03 -5.58
N GLN A 208 12.54 -26.82 -6.13
CA GLN A 208 12.71 -27.40 -7.47
C GLN A 208 12.83 -26.34 -8.56
N ARG A 209 12.01 -25.28 -8.51
CA ARG A 209 12.11 -24.16 -9.46
C ARG A 209 13.43 -23.41 -9.32
N HIS A 210 13.89 -23.21 -8.09
CA HIS A 210 15.16 -22.54 -7.81
C HIS A 210 16.34 -23.37 -8.35
N GLU A 211 16.36 -24.67 -8.10
CA GLU A 211 17.35 -25.62 -8.65
C GLU A 211 17.35 -25.60 -10.19
N GLN A 212 16.17 -25.59 -10.82
CA GLN A 212 16.05 -25.54 -12.28
C GLN A 212 16.56 -24.20 -12.85
N MET A 213 16.21 -23.08 -12.21
CA MET A 213 16.68 -21.76 -12.62
C MET A 213 18.20 -21.65 -12.49
N LYS A 214 18.77 -22.18 -11.41
CA LYS A 214 20.22 -22.22 -11.18
C LYS A 214 20.94 -23.02 -12.26
N LYS A 215 20.45 -24.20 -12.62
CA LYS A 215 21.00 -25.01 -13.73
C LYS A 215 20.95 -24.28 -15.07
N ASN A 216 19.86 -23.57 -15.35
CA ASN A 216 19.73 -22.76 -16.56
C ASN A 216 20.75 -21.60 -16.59
N LEU A 217 20.95 -20.91 -15.46
CA LEU A 217 21.95 -19.85 -15.34
C LEU A 217 23.37 -20.38 -15.50
N GLU A 218 23.70 -21.53 -14.89
CA GLU A 218 25.00 -22.18 -15.06
C GLU A 218 25.24 -22.60 -16.52
N ALA A 219 24.22 -23.11 -17.21
CA ALA A 219 24.31 -23.44 -18.62
C ALA A 219 24.53 -22.20 -19.50
N GLN A 220 23.80 -21.11 -19.25
CA GLN A 220 24.00 -19.83 -19.94
C GLN A 220 25.38 -19.25 -19.68
N HIS A 221 25.88 -19.31 -18.45
CA HIS A 221 27.21 -18.86 -18.10
C HIS A 221 28.28 -19.63 -18.89
N LYS A 222 28.16 -20.96 -18.92
CA LYS A 222 29.08 -21.83 -19.68
C LYS A 222 29.02 -21.57 -21.19
N GLU A 223 27.83 -21.32 -21.73
CA GLU A 223 27.67 -20.96 -23.15
C GLU A 223 28.32 -19.60 -23.46
N LEU A 224 28.18 -18.62 -22.58
CA LEU A 224 28.83 -17.31 -22.72
C LEU A 224 30.35 -17.41 -22.58
N GLU A 225 30.85 -18.23 -21.67
CA GLU A 225 32.29 -18.50 -21.54
C GLU A 225 32.86 -19.16 -22.80
N GLU A 226 32.16 -20.14 -23.38
CA GLU A 226 32.58 -20.77 -24.62
C GLU A 226 32.56 -19.78 -25.79
N LYS A 227 31.51 -18.96 -25.92
CA LYS A 227 31.45 -17.88 -26.93
C LYS A 227 32.57 -16.86 -26.74
N ARG A 228 32.89 -16.50 -25.50
CA ARG A 228 34.00 -15.60 -25.18
C ARG A 228 35.34 -16.21 -25.58
N ARG A 229 35.55 -17.50 -25.31
CA ARG A 229 36.76 -18.22 -25.70
C ARG A 229 36.91 -18.30 -27.22
N VAL A 230 35.86 -18.70 -27.93
CA VAL A 230 35.85 -18.75 -29.40
C VAL A 230 36.13 -17.36 -29.99
N PHE A 231 35.51 -16.31 -29.44
CA PHE A 231 35.78 -14.94 -29.88
C PHE A 231 37.22 -14.49 -29.61
N GLU A 232 37.80 -14.86 -28.46
CA GLU A 232 39.21 -14.57 -28.15
C GLU A 232 40.15 -15.31 -29.11
N ASP A 233 39.87 -16.58 -29.45
CA ASP A 233 40.63 -17.36 -30.43
C ASP A 233 40.50 -16.78 -31.85
N GLU A 234 39.30 -16.39 -32.27
CA GLU A 234 39.05 -15.71 -33.56
C GLU A 234 39.77 -14.35 -33.63
N ARG A 235 39.73 -13.56 -32.54
CA ARG A 235 40.45 -12.29 -32.46
C ARG A 235 41.95 -12.50 -32.56
N ALA A 236 42.50 -13.47 -31.83
CA ALA A 236 43.93 -13.81 -31.88
C ALA A 236 44.35 -14.28 -33.28
N ASN A 237 43.54 -15.12 -33.95
CA ASN A 237 43.79 -15.53 -35.32
C ASN A 237 43.71 -14.37 -36.32
N TRP A 238 42.74 -13.47 -36.16
CA TRP A 238 42.61 -12.28 -37.01
C TRP A 238 43.80 -11.31 -36.82
N GLU A 239 44.21 -11.05 -35.57
CA GLU A 239 45.39 -10.26 -35.25
C GLU A 239 46.67 -10.88 -35.85
N ALA A 240 46.82 -12.21 -35.75
CA ALA A 240 47.94 -12.94 -36.35
C ALA A 240 47.95 -12.88 -37.89
N GLN A 241 46.79 -12.80 -38.55
CA GLN A 241 46.68 -12.66 -40.01
C GLN A 241 46.90 -11.22 -40.49
N GLN A 242 46.47 -10.21 -39.73
CA GLN A 242 46.64 -8.79 -40.08
C GLN A 242 48.05 -8.27 -39.83
N CYS A 243 48.78 -8.81 -38.85
CA CYS A 243 50.13 -8.36 -38.51
C CYS A 243 51.13 -8.51 -39.69
N PRO A 244 51.17 -9.63 -40.43
CA PRO A 244 51.97 -9.76 -41.66
C PRO A 244 51.52 -8.82 -42.80
N GLU A 245 50.22 -8.55 -42.91
CA GLU A 245 49.67 -7.73 -43.99
C GLU A 245 49.91 -6.23 -43.77
N GLN A 246 49.79 -5.75 -42.53
CA GLN A 246 50.21 -4.40 -42.14
C GLN A 246 51.72 -4.21 -42.31
N GLN A 247 52.54 -5.18 -41.90
CA GLN A 247 54.00 -5.11 -42.11
C GLN A 247 54.38 -5.07 -43.60
N LYS A 248 53.68 -5.83 -44.46
CA LYS A 248 53.87 -5.77 -45.92
C LYS A 248 53.44 -4.42 -46.51
N LEU A 249 52.29 -3.88 -46.10
CA LEU A 249 51.80 -2.57 -46.55
C LEU A 249 52.69 -1.41 -46.10
N GLU A 250 53.23 -1.45 -44.87
CA GLU A 250 54.19 -0.47 -44.37
C GLU A 250 55.55 -0.57 -45.07
N ALA A 251 56.04 -1.79 -45.34
CA ALA A 251 57.23 -2.01 -46.16
C ALA A 251 57.04 -1.46 -47.59
N SER A 252 55.88 -1.68 -48.21
CA SER A 252 55.57 -1.11 -49.53
C SER A 252 55.46 0.42 -49.51
N ARG A 253 54.83 1.02 -48.48
CA ARG A 253 54.73 2.48 -48.32
C ARG A 253 56.08 3.14 -48.07
N THR A 254 56.98 2.50 -47.32
CA THR A 254 58.34 3.01 -47.10
C THR A 254 59.19 2.94 -48.37
N LEU A 255 59.06 1.86 -49.16
CA LEU A 255 59.66 1.75 -50.50
C LEU A 255 59.17 2.83 -51.47
N GLU A 256 57.86 3.13 -51.50
CA GLU A 256 57.31 4.21 -52.34
C GLU A 256 57.78 5.61 -51.90
N LYS A 257 57.84 5.89 -50.59
CA LYS A 257 58.36 7.15 -50.06
C LYS A 257 59.84 7.35 -50.43
N ASN A 258 60.64 6.28 -50.42
CA ASN A 258 62.05 6.35 -50.83
C ASN A 258 62.21 6.57 -52.34
N LYS A 259 61.36 5.95 -53.18
CA LYS A 259 61.33 6.22 -54.63
C LYS A 259 60.94 7.66 -54.98
N LYS A 260 60.03 8.29 -54.22
CA LYS A 260 59.64 9.70 -54.44
C LYS A 260 60.73 10.69 -53.97
N LYS A 261 61.51 10.36 -52.94
CA LYS A 261 62.63 11.19 -52.49
C LYS A 261 63.87 11.12 -53.39
N GLY A 262 64.07 10.02 -54.12
CA GLY A 262 65.19 9.85 -55.06
C GLY A 262 65.00 10.47 -56.46
N LYS A 263 63.95 11.27 -56.67
CA LYS A 263 63.60 11.86 -57.98
C LYS A 263 63.74 13.39 -58.05
N ILE A 264 64.33 14.00 -57.02
CA ILE A 264 64.64 15.43 -56.98
C ILE A 264 66.15 15.54 -56.79
N PHE A 265 66.91 15.55 -57.88
CA PHE A 265 68.19 16.24 -58.12
C PHE A 265 68.61 15.93 -59.56
#